data_AF-A0A0C9VMA3-F1
#
_entry.id   AF-A0A0C9VMA3-F1
#
_cell.length_a   1.000
_cell.length_b   1.000
_cell.length_c   1.000
_cell.angle_alpha   90.00
_cell.angle_beta   90.00
_cell.angle_gamma   90.00
#
_symmetry.space_group_name_H-M   'P 1'
#
loop_
_entity.id
_entity.type
_entity.pdbx_description
1 polymer ?
#
loop_
_entity_poly.entity_id
_entity_poly.type
_entity_poly.pdbx_seq_one_letter_code
_entity_poly.pdbx_strand_id
1 'polypeptide(L)' 'MKLPRWNLAILVQLWTGHAQLNKHLHHIKHVQTNICPACRREPETVHHYLFRCKAYVKLRRQIY' A
#
# COMPACT_ATOMS: atom_id res chain seq x y z
N MET A 1 3.62 24.53 -3.20
CA MET A 1 4.00 23.60 -2.12
C MET A 1 5.14 22.71 -2.61
N LYS A 2 6.37 22.87 -2.08
CA LYS A 2 7.52 22.00 -2.44
C LYS A 2 7.52 20.80 -1.50
N LEU A 3 7.26 19.61 -2.02
CA LEU A 3 7.42 18.38 -1.25
C LEU A 3 8.91 18.01 -1.14
N PRO A 4 9.39 17.54 0.01
CA PRO A 4 10.72 16.95 0.12
C PRO A 4 10.89 15.79 -0.87
N ARG A 5 12.11 15.58 -1.37
CA ARG A 5 12.40 14.54 -2.37
C ARG A 5 11.94 13.14 -1.95
N TRP A 6 12.00 12.83 -0.66
CA TRP A 6 11.57 11.54 -0.13
C TRP A 6 10.05 11.35 -0.21
N ASN A 7 9.24 12.38 0.07
CA ASN A 7 7.77 12.30 -0.08
C ASN A 7 7.38 12.05 -1.55
N LEU A 8 8.07 12.72 -2.48
CA LEU A 8 7.89 12.52 -3.91
C LEU A 8 8.20 11.07 -4.32
N ALA A 9 9.30 10.50 -3.82
CA ALA A 9 9.65 9.11 -4.08
C ALA A 9 8.55 8.14 -3.60
N ILE A 10 8.03 8.34 -2.38
CA ILE A 10 6.92 7.53 -1.84
C ILE A 10 5.67 7.68 -2.71
N LEU A 11 5.32 8.91 -3.10
CA LEU A 11 4.17 9.17 -3.98
C LEU A 11 4.30 8.44 -5.31
N VAL A 12 5.47 8.50 -5.94
CA VAL A 12 5.75 7.79 -7.19
C VAL A 12 5.66 6.28 -7.01
N GLN A 13 6.20 5.74 -5.93
CA GLN A 13 6.10 4.30 -5.63
C GLN A 13 4.66 3.85 -5.42
N LEU A 14 3.84 4.64 -4.70
CA LEU A 14 2.41 4.37 -4.52
C LEU A 14 1.67 4.44 -5.86
N TRP A 15 1.94 5.46 -6.67
CA TRP A 15 1.31 5.63 -7.98
C TRP A 15 1.63 4.51 -8.96
N THR A 16 2.90 4.12 -9.03
CA THR A 16 3.38 3.06 -9.94
C THR A 16 3.13 1.65 -9.40
N GLY A 17 2.67 1.52 -8.15
CA GLY A 17 2.46 0.22 -7.51
C GLY A 17 3.76 -0.48 -7.09
N HIS A 18 4.89 0.23 -7.08
CA HIS A 18 6.20 -0.23 -6.59
C HIS A 18 6.41 0.01 -5.09
N ALA A 19 5.38 0.44 -4.37
CA ALA A 19 5.42 0.52 -2.92
C ALA A 19 5.71 -0.86 -2.31
N GLN A 20 6.29 -0.88 -1.11
CA GLN A 20 6.61 -2.09 -0.34
C GLN A 20 5.35 -2.76 0.24
N LEU A 21 4.40 -3.10 -0.63
CA LEU A 21 3.20 -3.86 -0.31
C LEU A 21 3.33 -5.27 -0.87
N ASN A 22 2.64 -6.24 -0.26
CA ASN A 22 2.79 -7.65 -0.61
C ASN A 22 2.51 -7.95 -2.09
N LYS A 23 1.67 -7.16 -2.79
CA LYS A 23 1.51 -7.32 -4.25
C LYS A 23 2.84 -7.14 -5.00
N HIS A 24 3.58 -6.07 -4.70
CA HIS A 24 4.86 -5.79 -5.34
C HIS A 24 5.95 -6.75 -4.84
N LEU A 25 6.02 -6.96 -3.52
CA LEU A 25 7.01 -7.85 -2.92
C LEU A 25 6.87 -9.30 -3.42
N HIS A 26 5.64 -9.78 -3.63
CA HIS A 26 5.39 -11.09 -4.20
C HIS A 26 5.81 -11.16 -5.67
N HIS A 27 5.56 -10.10 -6.45
CA HIS A 27 5.98 -10.03 -7.85
C HIS A 27 7.51 -10.16 -8.01
N ILE A 28 8.28 -9.54 -7.12
CA ILE A 28 9.75 -9.67 -7.08
C ILE A 28 10.25 -10.89 -6.29
N LYS A 29 9.35 -11.82 -5.93
CA LYS A 29 9.63 -13.06 -5.20
C LYS A 29 10.28 -12.86 -3.81
N HIS A 30 10.09 -11.70 -3.19
CA HIS A 30 10.60 -11.40 -1.85
C HIS A 30 9.69 -11.96 -0.74
N VAL A 31 8.39 -12.14 -1.01
CA VAL A 31 7.43 -12.77 -0.08
C VAL A 31 6.67 -13.88 -0.78
N GLN A 32 6.21 -14.87 -0.01
CA GLN A 32 5.53 -16.05 -0.54
C GLN A 32 4.07 -15.81 -0.95
N THR A 33 3.46 -14.72 -0.47
CA THR A 33 2.05 -14.41 -0.75
C THR A 33 1.85 -12.93 -1.03
N ASN A 34 0.93 -12.63 -1.95
CA ASN A 34 0.51 -11.25 -2.23
C ASN A 34 -0.63 -10.78 -1.31
N ILE A 35 -1.14 -11.64 -0.43
CA ILE A 35 -2.31 -11.36 0.41
C ILE A 35 -1.99 -10.29 1.46
N CYS A 36 -2.94 -9.38 1.68
CA CYS A 36 -2.82 -8.35 2.71
C CYS A 36 -2.77 -8.99 4.10
N PRO A 37 -1.73 -8.69 4.92
CA PRO A 37 -1.59 -9.27 6.25
C PRO A 37 -2.65 -8.74 7.23
N ALA A 38 -3.17 -7.54 6.98
CA ALA A 38 -4.16 -6.89 7.84
C ALA A 38 -5.56 -7.48 7.67
N CYS A 39 -6.04 -7.67 6.44
CA CYS A 39 -7.39 -8.19 6.19
C CYS A 39 -7.43 -9.68 5.84
N ARG A 40 -6.30 -10.26 5.40
CA ARG A 40 -6.13 -11.67 4.98
C ARG A 40 -7.12 -12.17 3.94
N ARG A 41 -7.64 -11.29 3.08
CA ARG A 41 -8.72 -11.62 2.13
C ARG A 41 -8.40 -11.28 0.67
N GLU A 42 -7.77 -10.14 0.43
CA GLU A 42 -7.45 -9.66 -0.91
C GLU A 42 -5.95 -9.40 -1.04
N PRO A 43 -5.40 -9.38 -2.27
CA PRO A 43 -4.03 -8.94 -2.51
C PRO A 43 -3.78 -7.52 -1.99
N GLU A 44 -2.60 -7.30 -1.41
CA GLU A 44 -2.19 -6.00 -0.88
C GLU A 44 -1.72 -5.06 -1.99
N THR A 45 -2.68 -4.56 -2.75
CA THR A 45 -2.46 -3.52 -3.76
C THR A 45 -2.46 -2.13 -3.10
N VAL A 46 -1.89 -1.12 -3.74
CA VAL A 46 -1.95 0.28 -3.25
C VAL A 46 -3.39 0.74 -3.07
N HIS A 47 -4.27 0.42 -4.02
CA HIS A 47 -5.69 0.75 -3.94
C HIS A 47 -6.37 0.02 -2.77
N HIS A 48 -6.05 -1.26 -2.55
CA HIS A 48 -6.55 -1.99 -1.39
C HIS A 48 -6.06 -1.37 -0.09
N TYR A 49 -4.76 -1.17 0.06
CA TYR A 49 -4.15 -0.61 1.26
C TYR A 49 -4.71 0.78 1.62
N LEU A 50 -4.75 1.70 0.66
CA LEU A 50 -5.15 3.09 0.89
C LEU A 50 -6.67 3.30 0.97
N PHE A 51 -7.49 2.51 0.28
CA PHE A 51 -8.92 2.85 0.13
C PHE A 51 -9.87 1.73 0.56
N ARG A 52 -9.58 0.47 0.25
CA ARG A 52 -10.56 -0.63 0.42
C ARG A 52 -10.35 -1.48 1.66
N CYS A 53 -9.14 -1.56 2.20
CA CYS A 53 -8.82 -2.45 3.30
C CYS A 53 -9.67 -2.09 4.52
N LYS A 54 -10.48 -3.06 4.99
CA LYS A 54 -11.40 -2.90 6.11
C LYS A 54 -10.66 -2.69 7.43
N ALA A 55 -9.47 -3.28 7.58
CA ALA A 55 -8.64 -3.13 8.77
C ALA A 55 -8.24 -1.66 9.00
N TYR A 56 -8.06 -0.88 7.93
CA TYR A 56 -7.64 0.52 8.02
C TYR A 56 -8.80 1.54 7.98
N VAL A 57 -10.06 1.11 8.04
CA VAL A 57 -11.21 2.03 8.02
C VAL A 57 -11.15 3.03 9.17
N LYS A 58 -10.82 2.58 10.39
CA LYS A 58 -10.70 3.45 11.56
C LYS A 58 -9.61 4.51 11.37
N LEU A 59 -8.45 4.12 10.86
CA LEU A 59 -7.34 5.04 10.59
C LEU A 59 -7.71 6.08 9.53
N ARG A 60 -8.39 5.69 8.45
CA ARG A 60 -8.83 6.64 7.41
C ARG A 60 -9.80 7.67 7.94
N ARG A 61 -10.71 7.27 8.84
CA ARG A 61 -11.65 8.20 9.49
C ARG A 61 -10.98 9.23 10.39
N GLN A 62 -9.73 9.02 10.82
CA GLN A 62 -8.99 9.99 11.63
C GLN A 62 -8.29 11.08 10.78
N ILE A 63 -8.18 10.88 9.47
CA ILE A 63 -7.55 11.83 8.54
C ILE A 63 -8.56 12.89 8.05
N TYR A 64 -9.86 12.60 8.20
CA TYR A 64 -10.96 13.52 7.93
C TYR A 64 -11.43 14.18 9.22
#